data_AF-A0A5J6VQT2-F1
#
_entry.id   AF-A0A5J6VQT2-F1
#
_cell.length_a   1.000
_cell.length_b   1.000
_cell.length_c   1.000
_cell.angle_alpha   90.00
_cell.angle_beta   90.00
_cell.angle_gamma   90.00
#
_symmetry.space_group_name_H-M   'P 1'
#
loop_
_entity.id
_entity.type
_entity.pdbx_description
1 polymer ?
#
loop_
_entity_poly.entity_id
_entity_poly.type
_entity_poly.pdbx_seq_one_letter_code
_entity_poly.pdbx_strand_id
1 'polypeptide(L)'
;MDTLQLAAAAQCLDRELAQQAIQGISDAPGGIYLHTAKAHIALIVQRAPLGLWQDQAFHKPGALTTWTSPLNQRLAGFRIQRISVPWADRIVRMDCRRVHISKRVDQVSLIAECFGGRGNIALLDETQHIRWAWRWDSLDSKATPRFLPGVVYVPPEDSLPFDQPLPSAAAWLHRVAPRYRPQHTAEQQAMQEVWLQRLDPCASWWRSSAEVDKSVLYPVPLPDWAPMQEIPAQEALRLVLPAAHPQPSAQERALALQRERLQHRIRHMRRDMARWEDPEVYRTQAYALFALPDTMASDTQISAPDHTSAAGTLLTIAVTPGKFLHQQAQWYMQQAQRSQRAQREITSRLQEAEKLLERLAGSESYAPSVDGSATHTSPTSRNPAKKGKPEDATFSQTVIDGFTVLWGKNARENDRLTFRAAKSWDLWFHIQDLGGSHVVLRRENSQTPVPEPVLAATARIALQQSQSRAISGEVDWTEIRHVQRKSGGGPGQVTYRHFQSIRVRRDG
;
A
#
# COMPACT_ATOMS: atom_id res chain seq x y z
N MET A 1 -4.38 21.54 -7.73
CA MET A 1 -5.52 22.42 -7.46
C MET A 1 -6.52 21.70 -6.57
N ASP A 2 -7.02 22.35 -5.54
CA ASP A 2 -8.31 21.99 -4.94
C ASP A 2 -9.47 22.51 -5.79
N THR A 3 -10.71 22.32 -5.34
CA THR A 3 -11.90 22.66 -6.12
C THR A 3 -11.98 24.16 -6.42
N LEU A 4 -11.66 25.03 -5.45
CA LEU A 4 -11.72 26.49 -5.62
C LEU A 4 -10.63 26.98 -6.58
N GLN A 5 -9.40 26.47 -6.43
CA GLN A 5 -8.31 26.73 -7.38
C GLN A 5 -8.69 26.27 -8.78
N LEU A 6 -9.30 25.09 -8.91
CA LEU A 6 -9.71 24.53 -10.20
C LEU A 6 -10.86 25.34 -10.82
N ALA A 7 -11.82 25.81 -10.01
CA ALA A 7 -12.93 26.64 -10.46
C ALA A 7 -12.42 27.99 -11.00
N ALA A 8 -11.50 28.65 -10.28
CA ALA A 8 -10.87 29.88 -10.74
C ALA A 8 -10.06 29.67 -12.03
N ALA A 9 -9.33 28.56 -12.13
CA ALA A 9 -8.62 28.20 -13.35
C ALA A 9 -9.57 27.98 -14.53
N ALA A 10 -10.67 27.26 -14.32
CA ALA A 10 -11.70 27.01 -15.32
C ALA A 10 -12.39 28.30 -15.78
N GLN A 11 -12.76 29.20 -14.86
CA GLN A 11 -13.35 30.51 -15.18
C GLN A 11 -12.43 31.34 -16.09
N CYS A 12 -11.14 31.40 -15.75
CA CYS A 12 -10.19 32.17 -16.55
C CYS A 12 -9.98 31.56 -17.95
N LEU A 13 -9.75 30.24 -18.00
CA LEU A 13 -9.51 29.54 -19.26
C LEU A 13 -10.76 29.49 -20.15
N ASP A 14 -11.96 29.45 -19.57
CA ASP A 14 -13.22 29.60 -20.29
C ASP A 14 -13.24 30.93 -21.05
N ARG A 15 -12.93 32.04 -20.36
CA ARG A 15 -12.87 33.37 -20.97
C ARG A 15 -11.84 33.47 -22.10
N GLU A 16 -10.67 32.86 -21.92
CA GLU A 16 -9.58 32.95 -22.91
C GLU A 16 -9.82 32.08 -24.15
N LEU A 17 -10.49 30.94 -23.97
CA LEU A 17 -10.54 29.86 -24.95
C LEU A 17 -11.94 29.55 -25.49
N ALA A 18 -12.98 30.21 -24.99
CA ALA A 18 -14.31 30.11 -25.57
C ALA A 18 -14.25 30.33 -27.09
N GLN A 19 -14.97 29.47 -27.81
CA GLN A 19 -15.05 29.39 -29.27
C GLN A 19 -13.75 28.99 -30.00
N GLN A 20 -12.64 28.75 -29.29
CA GLN A 20 -11.43 28.22 -29.92
C GLN A 20 -11.66 26.79 -30.40
N ALA A 21 -11.12 26.48 -31.58
CA ALA A 21 -11.14 25.13 -32.12
C ALA A 21 -10.01 24.30 -31.49
N ILE A 22 -10.34 23.06 -31.11
CA ILE A 22 -9.38 22.05 -30.68
C ILE A 22 -8.67 21.54 -31.93
N GLN A 23 -7.43 21.95 -32.14
CA GLN A 23 -6.61 21.57 -33.29
C GLN A 23 -6.03 20.17 -33.14
N GLY A 24 -5.83 19.73 -31.89
CA GLY A 24 -5.40 18.37 -31.61
C GLY A 24 -5.25 18.11 -30.12
N ILE A 25 -4.95 16.85 -29.82
CA ILE A 25 -4.79 16.33 -28.46
C ILE A 25 -3.53 15.48 -28.44
N SER A 26 -2.69 15.66 -27.41
CA SER A 26 -1.50 14.84 -27.20
C SER A 26 -1.36 14.39 -25.74
N ASP A 27 -0.43 13.49 -25.48
CA ASP A 27 -0.20 12.93 -24.16
C ASP A 27 0.54 13.93 -23.25
N ALA A 28 0.07 14.07 -22.00
CA ALA A 28 0.78 14.79 -20.93
C ALA A 28 1.15 13.82 -19.80
N PRO A 29 2.18 14.12 -18.97
CA PRO A 29 2.50 13.32 -17.80
C PRO A 29 1.34 13.20 -16.81
N GLY A 30 0.60 12.07 -16.84
CA GLY A 30 -0.59 11.87 -16.01
C GLY A 30 -1.82 12.68 -16.46
N GLY A 31 -1.85 13.11 -17.73
CA GLY A 31 -2.92 13.94 -18.30
C GLY A 31 -2.95 13.96 -19.83
N ILE A 32 -3.72 14.87 -20.40
CA ILE A 32 -3.70 15.19 -21.83
C ILE A 32 -3.35 16.65 -22.04
N TYR A 33 -2.74 16.96 -23.18
CA TYR A 33 -2.68 18.31 -23.71
C TYR A 33 -3.79 18.52 -24.73
N LEU A 34 -4.51 19.63 -24.62
CA LEU A 34 -5.43 20.15 -25.62
C LEU A 34 -4.76 21.31 -26.34
N HIS A 35 -4.64 21.23 -27.65
CA HIS A 35 -4.02 22.26 -28.48
C HIS A 35 -5.09 23.11 -29.16
N THR A 36 -4.99 24.42 -28.96
CA THR A 36 -5.78 25.42 -29.68
C THR A 36 -4.82 26.36 -30.43
N ALA A 37 -5.34 27.25 -31.26
CA ALA A 37 -4.53 28.27 -31.91
C ALA A 37 -3.87 29.25 -30.93
N LYS A 38 -4.51 29.49 -29.77
CA LYS A 38 -4.06 30.48 -28.78
C LYS A 38 -3.18 29.89 -27.69
N ALA A 39 -3.43 28.64 -27.29
CA ALA A 39 -2.80 28.05 -26.12
C ALA A 39 -2.74 26.53 -26.17
N HIS A 40 -1.81 25.98 -25.39
CA HIS A 40 -1.72 24.57 -25.05
C HIS A 40 -2.13 24.39 -23.60
N ILE A 41 -3.15 23.56 -23.38
CA ILE A 41 -3.76 23.38 -22.06
C ILE A 41 -3.43 21.98 -21.59
N ALA A 42 -2.78 21.86 -20.43
CA ALA A 42 -2.56 20.58 -19.78
C ALA A 42 -3.71 20.29 -18.81
N LEU A 43 -4.40 19.17 -19.04
CA LEU A 43 -5.41 18.63 -18.15
C LEU A 43 -4.83 17.41 -17.44
N ILE A 44 -4.35 17.61 -16.23
CA ILE A 44 -3.57 16.62 -15.47
C ILE A 44 -4.42 16.02 -14.36
N VAL A 45 -4.69 14.72 -14.48
CA VAL A 45 -5.62 14.02 -13.59
C VAL A 45 -4.97 12.98 -12.67
N GLN A 46 -3.75 12.51 -12.97
CA GLN A 46 -3.09 11.43 -12.20
C GLN A 46 -1.83 11.82 -11.42
N ARG A 47 -1.09 12.83 -11.87
CA ARG A 47 0.20 13.22 -11.26
C ARG A 47 0.19 14.69 -10.90
N ALA A 48 0.91 15.07 -9.85
CA ALA A 48 1.07 16.48 -9.56
C ALA A 48 1.87 17.17 -10.69
N PRO A 49 1.49 18.38 -11.11
CA PRO A 49 0.45 19.22 -10.52
C PRO A 49 -0.95 18.89 -11.10
N LEU A 50 -1.89 18.43 -10.25
CA LEU A 50 -3.25 18.08 -10.68
C LEU A 50 -4.07 19.34 -10.99
N GLY A 51 -4.84 19.31 -12.07
CA GLY A 51 -5.76 20.38 -12.45
C GLY A 51 -5.65 20.77 -13.93
N LEU A 52 -6.01 22.03 -14.19
CA LEU A 52 -6.06 22.63 -15.51
C LEU A 52 -5.00 23.73 -15.59
N TRP A 53 -4.06 23.61 -16.53
CA TRP A 53 -2.88 24.49 -16.62
C TRP A 53 -2.63 24.93 -18.06
N GLN A 54 -1.96 26.06 -18.25
CA GLN A 54 -1.47 26.52 -19.54
C GLN A 54 0.04 26.28 -19.66
N ASP A 55 0.46 25.66 -20.76
CA ASP A 55 1.87 25.39 -21.02
C ASP A 55 2.37 26.25 -22.19
N GLN A 56 3.01 27.38 -21.86
CA GLN A 56 3.59 28.29 -22.84
C GLN A 56 4.92 27.76 -23.42
N ALA A 57 5.58 26.84 -22.72
CA ALA A 57 6.85 26.25 -23.14
C ALA A 57 6.64 24.87 -23.78
N PHE A 58 5.43 24.58 -24.25
CA PHE A 58 5.10 23.30 -24.85
C PHE A 58 5.92 23.08 -26.12
N HIS A 59 6.64 21.95 -26.16
CA HIS A 59 7.32 21.46 -27.35
C HIS A 59 6.68 20.13 -27.74
N LYS A 60 6.23 20.00 -29.00
CA LYS A 60 5.60 18.78 -29.49
C LYS A 60 6.62 17.61 -29.41
N PRO A 61 6.42 16.61 -28.54
CA PRO A 61 7.38 15.52 -28.42
C PRO A 61 7.40 14.67 -29.71
N GLY A 62 8.59 14.20 -30.10
CA GLY A 62 8.82 13.48 -31.36
C GLY A 62 8.14 12.10 -31.48
N ALA A 63 7.63 11.53 -30.38
CA ALA A 63 6.77 10.34 -30.40
C ALA A 63 6.09 10.11 -29.03
N LEU A 64 4.76 10.09 -28.98
CA LEU A 64 3.96 9.50 -27.89
C LEU A 64 2.72 8.77 -28.47
N THR A 65 2.34 7.66 -27.84
CA THR A 65 1.61 6.51 -28.42
C THR A 65 0.13 6.37 -28.00
N THR A 66 -0.70 5.96 -28.96
CA THR A 66 -1.93 5.12 -28.89
C THR A 66 -3.19 5.57 -28.13
N TRP A 67 -3.15 6.17 -26.94
CA TRP A 67 -4.39 6.36 -26.13
C TRP A 67 -5.13 7.66 -26.41
N THR A 68 -4.41 8.75 -26.69
CA THR A 68 -4.99 10.04 -27.09
C THR A 68 -5.44 10.05 -28.54
N SER A 69 -4.96 9.13 -29.39
CA SER A 69 -5.36 9.06 -30.80
C SER A 69 -6.88 8.86 -30.99
N PRO A 70 -7.54 7.89 -30.31
CA PRO A 70 -9.00 7.76 -30.33
C PRO A 70 -9.75 9.01 -29.85
N LEU A 71 -9.25 9.69 -28.81
CA LEU A 71 -9.86 10.91 -28.30
C LEU A 71 -9.67 12.07 -29.30
N ASN A 72 -8.47 12.21 -29.86
CA ASN A 72 -8.12 13.20 -30.88
C ASN A 72 -9.02 13.05 -32.11
N GLN A 73 -9.23 11.83 -32.61
CA GLN A 73 -10.13 11.57 -33.74
C GLN A 73 -11.58 11.98 -33.47
N ARG A 74 -12.03 11.90 -32.21
CA ARG A 74 -13.41 12.22 -31.82
C ARG A 74 -13.61 13.69 -31.49
N LEU A 75 -12.60 14.37 -30.95
CA LEU A 75 -12.72 15.71 -30.36
C LEU A 75 -11.99 16.81 -31.16
N ALA A 76 -11.00 16.47 -32.00
CA ALA A 76 -10.36 17.46 -32.87
C ALA A 76 -11.37 18.07 -33.86
N GLY A 77 -11.25 19.37 -34.07
CA GLY A 77 -12.17 20.19 -34.87
C GLY A 77 -13.43 20.67 -34.13
N PHE A 78 -13.69 20.20 -32.90
CA PHE A 78 -14.72 20.81 -32.06
C PHE A 78 -14.26 22.17 -31.53
N ARG A 79 -15.22 23.08 -31.33
CA ARG A 79 -15.01 24.36 -30.67
C ARG A 79 -15.45 24.30 -29.22
N ILE A 80 -14.59 24.76 -28.32
CA ILE A 80 -14.89 24.89 -26.90
C ILE A 80 -16.06 25.88 -26.73
N GLN A 81 -17.10 25.48 -26.02
CA GLN A 81 -18.24 26.33 -25.68
C GLN A 81 -18.16 26.82 -24.25
N ARG A 82 -17.80 25.92 -23.33
CA ARG A 82 -17.70 26.23 -21.92
C ARG A 82 -16.66 25.35 -21.24
N ILE A 83 -15.88 25.92 -20.34
CA ILE A 83 -15.04 25.22 -19.36
C ILE A 83 -15.59 25.54 -17.98
N SER A 84 -15.85 24.53 -17.17
CA SER A 84 -16.47 24.72 -15.85
C SER A 84 -16.06 23.65 -14.85
N VAL A 85 -16.31 23.94 -13.58
CA VAL A 85 -16.25 22.99 -12.46
C VAL A 85 -17.66 22.92 -11.89
N PRO A 86 -18.53 22.02 -12.40
CA PRO A 86 -19.96 22.05 -12.06
C PRO A 86 -20.28 21.43 -10.70
N TRP A 87 -19.34 20.70 -10.10
CA TRP A 87 -19.48 20.10 -8.78
C TRP A 87 -18.47 20.70 -7.80
N ALA A 88 -18.79 20.69 -6.50
CA ALA A 88 -17.91 21.05 -5.40
C ALA A 88 -16.81 19.97 -5.16
N ASP A 89 -16.19 19.52 -6.25
CA ASP A 89 -15.15 18.52 -6.31
C ASP A 89 -14.21 18.82 -7.49
N ARG A 90 -13.04 18.18 -7.55
CA ARG A 90 -11.99 18.48 -8.54
C ARG A 90 -12.29 17.85 -9.91
N ILE A 91 -13.42 18.22 -10.49
CA ILE A 91 -13.93 17.69 -11.76
C ILE A 91 -14.09 18.85 -12.75
N VAL A 92 -13.35 18.79 -13.85
CA VAL A 92 -13.50 19.75 -14.96
C VAL A 92 -14.48 19.18 -15.97
N ARG A 93 -15.41 20.03 -16.43
CA ARG A 93 -16.28 19.77 -17.58
C ARG A 93 -15.99 20.79 -18.67
N MET A 94 -15.72 20.29 -19.88
CA MET A 94 -15.54 21.10 -21.08
C MET A 94 -16.58 20.71 -22.13
N ASP A 95 -17.54 21.60 -22.36
CA ASP A 95 -18.57 21.43 -23.38
C ASP A 95 -18.07 21.93 -24.72
N CYS A 96 -18.29 21.14 -25.76
CA CYS A 96 -17.71 21.33 -27.08
C CYS A 96 -18.79 21.14 -28.15
N ARG A 97 -18.75 21.97 -29.21
CA ARG A 97 -19.66 21.84 -30.36
C ARG A 97 -18.92 21.80 -31.68
N ARG A 98 -19.47 21.10 -32.66
CA ARG A 98 -19.01 21.11 -34.05
C ARG A 98 -20.19 21.27 -34.99
N VAL A 99 -20.09 22.23 -35.90
CA VAL A 99 -21.10 22.47 -36.94
C VAL A 99 -20.57 21.88 -38.25
N HIS A 100 -21.36 21.00 -38.86
CA HIS A 100 -21.05 20.38 -40.15
C HIS A 100 -21.49 21.26 -41.31
N ILE A 101 -20.97 20.98 -42.51
CA ILE A 101 -21.38 21.64 -43.75
C ILE A 101 -22.90 21.48 -43.98
N SER A 102 -23.49 20.36 -43.55
CA SER A 102 -24.92 20.09 -43.60
C SER A 102 -25.77 20.88 -42.59
N LYS A 103 -25.17 21.80 -41.82
CA LYS A 103 -25.77 22.51 -40.68
C LYS A 103 -26.13 21.62 -39.47
N ARG A 104 -25.83 20.32 -39.50
CA ARG A 104 -25.92 19.47 -38.30
C ARG A 104 -24.95 19.97 -37.23
N VAL A 105 -25.39 19.99 -35.97
CA VAL A 105 -24.57 20.36 -34.82
C VAL A 105 -24.33 19.11 -33.98
N ASP A 106 -23.07 18.74 -33.78
CA ASP A 106 -22.69 17.71 -32.81
C ASP A 106 -22.30 18.42 -31.49
N GLN A 107 -22.75 17.89 -30.36
CA GLN A 107 -22.34 18.34 -29.02
C GLN A 107 -21.71 17.20 -28.24
N VAL A 108 -20.62 17.49 -27.53
CA VAL A 108 -19.91 16.54 -26.68
C VAL A 108 -19.39 17.25 -25.44
N SER A 109 -19.21 16.50 -24.35
CA SER A 109 -18.63 17.02 -23.11
C SER A 109 -17.40 16.19 -22.72
N LEU A 110 -16.27 16.83 -22.47
CA LEU A 110 -15.10 16.20 -21.90
C LEU A 110 -15.12 16.38 -20.38
N ILE A 111 -15.11 15.28 -19.65
CA ILE A 111 -15.00 15.24 -18.18
C ILE A 111 -13.60 14.83 -17.79
N ALA A 112 -13.03 15.50 -16.79
CA ALA A 112 -11.76 15.12 -16.18
C ALA A 112 -11.84 15.17 -14.66
N GLU A 113 -11.63 14.02 -14.03
CA GLU A 113 -11.60 13.84 -12.59
C GLU A 113 -10.17 13.94 -12.07
N CYS A 114 -9.79 15.08 -11.48
CA CYS A 114 -8.43 15.41 -11.05
C CYS A 114 -8.09 14.80 -9.66
N PHE A 115 -8.18 13.47 -9.54
CA PHE A 115 -8.09 12.73 -8.27
C PHE A 115 -6.78 11.97 -8.03
N GLY A 116 -5.72 12.25 -8.79
CA GLY A 116 -4.45 11.54 -8.63
C GLY A 116 -4.57 10.09 -9.09
N GLY A 117 -4.11 9.11 -8.30
CA GLY A 117 -4.15 7.69 -8.69
C GLY A 117 -5.55 7.17 -9.10
N ARG A 118 -6.63 7.83 -8.64
CA ARG A 118 -8.02 7.53 -9.01
C ARG A 118 -8.57 8.38 -10.15
N GLY A 119 -7.84 9.38 -10.64
CA GLY A 119 -8.29 10.29 -11.68
C GLY A 119 -8.53 9.60 -13.03
N ASN A 120 -9.46 10.17 -13.80
CA ASN A 120 -9.92 9.63 -15.08
C ASN A 120 -10.35 10.76 -16.03
N ILE A 121 -10.46 10.47 -17.32
CA ILE A 121 -11.02 11.38 -18.33
C ILE A 121 -12.07 10.62 -19.13
N ALA A 122 -13.20 11.24 -19.41
CA ALA A 122 -14.25 10.67 -20.26
C ALA A 122 -14.76 11.68 -21.29
N LEU A 123 -15.14 11.17 -22.46
CA LEU A 123 -15.87 11.91 -23.48
C LEU A 123 -17.32 11.44 -23.49
N LEU A 124 -18.23 12.37 -23.28
CA LEU A 124 -19.67 12.16 -23.27
C LEU A 124 -20.29 12.62 -24.58
N ASP A 125 -21.35 11.95 -25.01
CA ASP A 125 -22.23 12.46 -26.07
C ASP A 125 -23.21 13.53 -25.55
N GLU A 126 -24.05 14.04 -26.45
CA GLU A 126 -25.11 15.00 -26.17
C GLU A 126 -26.12 14.54 -25.10
N THR A 127 -26.27 13.22 -24.94
CA THR A 127 -27.15 12.58 -23.94
C THR A 127 -26.42 12.21 -22.64
N GLN A 128 -25.19 12.71 -22.45
CA GLN A 128 -24.33 12.46 -21.28
C GLN A 128 -23.83 11.01 -21.13
N HIS A 129 -23.98 10.16 -22.14
CA HIS A 129 -23.45 8.79 -22.11
C HIS A 129 -21.96 8.76 -22.45
N ILE A 130 -21.18 7.94 -21.73
CA ILE A 130 -19.74 7.81 -21.91
C ILE A 130 -19.44 7.08 -23.23
N ARG A 131 -18.85 7.78 -24.19
CA ARG A 131 -18.42 7.23 -25.49
C ARG A 131 -16.97 6.81 -25.52
N TRP A 132 -16.17 7.38 -24.62
CA TRP A 132 -14.76 7.06 -24.45
C TRP A 132 -14.36 7.38 -23.02
N ALA A 133 -13.50 6.55 -22.42
CA ALA A 133 -12.83 6.85 -21.17
C ALA A 133 -11.35 6.53 -21.31
N TRP A 134 -10.50 7.29 -20.62
CA TRP A 134 -9.08 6.97 -20.51
C TRP A 134 -8.91 5.58 -19.89
N ARG A 135 -9.64 5.32 -18.80
CA ARG A 135 -9.65 4.02 -18.12
C ARG A 135 -11.09 3.57 -17.92
N TRP A 136 -11.39 2.35 -18.37
CA TRP A 136 -12.63 1.65 -18.03
C TRP A 136 -12.52 1.02 -16.65
N ASP A 137 -13.62 1.04 -15.89
CA ASP A 137 -13.67 0.37 -14.61
C ASP A 137 -13.76 -1.16 -14.78
N SER A 138 -13.19 -1.89 -13.82
CA SER A 138 -13.26 -3.35 -13.78
C SER A 138 -14.58 -3.79 -13.14
N LEU A 139 -15.26 -4.74 -13.77
CA LEU A 139 -16.49 -5.34 -13.25
C LEU A 139 -16.25 -6.27 -12.05
N ASP A 140 -15.01 -6.71 -11.83
CA ASP A 140 -14.63 -7.63 -10.75
C ASP A 140 -14.30 -6.90 -9.43
N SER A 141 -14.36 -5.56 -9.45
CA SER A 141 -14.03 -4.75 -8.28
C SER A 141 -15.20 -4.71 -7.30
N LYS A 142 -14.92 -4.60 -6.00
CA LYS A 142 -15.96 -4.42 -4.97
C LYS A 142 -16.71 -3.09 -5.08
N ALA A 143 -16.18 -2.12 -5.82
CA ALA A 143 -16.79 -0.82 -6.01
C ALA A 143 -17.69 -0.81 -7.24
N THR A 144 -18.81 -0.09 -7.18
CA THR A 144 -19.72 0.08 -8.31
C THR A 144 -18.99 0.74 -9.49
N PRO A 145 -18.91 0.11 -10.67
CA PRO A 145 -18.24 0.68 -11.83
C PRO A 145 -19.00 1.92 -12.32
N ARG A 146 -18.30 3.03 -12.53
CA ARG A 146 -18.86 4.31 -12.99
C ARG A 146 -18.45 4.64 -14.42
N PHE A 147 -17.26 4.23 -14.84
CA PHE A 147 -16.75 4.46 -16.19
C PHE A 147 -16.90 3.18 -17.03
N LEU A 148 -18.03 3.08 -17.71
CA LEU A 148 -18.34 2.00 -18.67
C LEU A 148 -18.87 2.57 -19.99
N PRO A 149 -18.66 1.89 -21.13
CA PRO A 149 -19.16 2.37 -22.41
C PRO A 149 -20.69 2.45 -22.43
N GLY A 150 -21.24 3.58 -22.85
CA GLY A 150 -22.67 3.80 -23.01
C GLY A 150 -23.44 4.00 -21.71
N VAL A 151 -22.77 4.14 -20.56
CA VAL A 151 -23.41 4.51 -19.28
C VAL A 151 -23.43 6.02 -19.12
N VAL A 152 -24.51 6.57 -18.54
CA VAL A 152 -24.60 8.01 -18.22
C VAL A 152 -23.54 8.37 -17.18
N TYR A 153 -22.77 9.42 -17.42
CA TYR A 153 -21.80 9.88 -16.44
C TYR A 153 -22.50 10.42 -15.19
N VAL A 154 -22.07 9.93 -14.04
CA VAL A 154 -22.47 10.43 -12.72
C VAL A 154 -21.19 10.76 -11.95
N PRO A 155 -21.08 11.95 -11.32
CA PRO A 155 -19.95 12.29 -10.46
C PRO A 155 -19.90 11.36 -9.22
N PRO A 156 -18.84 11.39 -8.39
CA PRO A 156 -18.83 10.69 -7.11
C PRO A 156 -20.07 11.03 -6.26
N GLU A 157 -20.56 10.07 -5.45
CA GLU A 157 -21.81 10.22 -4.68
C GLU A 157 -21.82 11.46 -3.77
N ASP A 158 -20.67 11.86 -3.25
CA ASP A 158 -20.52 13.02 -2.35
C ASP A 158 -20.37 14.38 -3.08
N SER A 159 -20.34 14.37 -4.41
CA SER A 159 -20.09 15.56 -5.24
C SER A 159 -21.39 16.35 -5.49
N LEU A 160 -21.64 17.31 -4.60
CA LEU A 160 -22.73 18.29 -4.74
C LEU A 160 -22.46 19.31 -5.86
N PRO A 161 -23.48 19.94 -6.47
CA PRO A 161 -23.30 21.08 -7.36
C PRO A 161 -22.44 22.19 -6.72
N PHE A 162 -21.56 22.82 -7.52
CA PHE A 162 -20.63 23.84 -7.01
C PHE A 162 -21.36 25.05 -6.41
N ASP A 163 -22.44 25.50 -7.06
CA ASP A 163 -23.23 26.66 -6.65
C ASP A 163 -24.31 26.33 -5.60
N GLN A 164 -24.35 25.09 -5.07
CA GLN A 164 -25.34 24.73 -4.07
C GLN A 164 -25.10 25.53 -2.78
N PRO A 165 -26.13 26.22 -2.23
CA PRO A 165 -26.00 26.92 -0.97
C PRO A 165 -25.76 25.92 0.17
N LEU A 166 -24.81 26.25 1.04
CA LEU A 166 -24.42 25.44 2.19
C LEU A 166 -24.74 26.17 3.50
N PRO A 167 -25.01 25.44 4.59
CA PRO A 167 -25.54 26.02 5.83
C PRO A 167 -24.57 26.96 6.55
N SER A 168 -23.27 26.87 6.25
CA SER A 168 -22.25 27.73 6.85
C SER A 168 -21.03 27.90 5.95
N ALA A 169 -20.28 28.97 6.18
CA ALA A 169 -18.99 29.21 5.51
C ALA A 169 -17.98 28.07 5.77
N ALA A 170 -18.00 27.49 6.98
CA ALA A 170 -17.21 26.31 7.31
C ALA A 170 -17.55 25.10 6.43
N ALA A 171 -18.86 24.81 6.24
CA ALA A 171 -19.32 23.73 5.40
C ALA A 171 -18.97 23.96 3.93
N TRP A 172 -19.04 25.22 3.47
CA TRP A 172 -18.59 25.63 2.14
C TRP A 172 -17.09 25.38 1.95
N LEU A 173 -16.24 25.92 2.83
CA LEU A 173 -14.79 25.74 2.77
C LEU A 173 -14.35 24.28 2.82
N HIS A 174 -15.00 23.48 3.67
CA HIS A 174 -14.71 22.05 3.77
C HIS A 174 -14.78 21.35 2.40
N ARG A 175 -15.71 21.78 1.54
CA ARG A 175 -15.96 21.19 0.23
C ARG A 175 -15.12 21.82 -0.87
N VAL A 176 -15.17 23.15 -1.01
CA VAL A 176 -14.54 23.82 -2.16
C VAL A 176 -13.07 24.16 -1.92
N ALA A 177 -12.66 24.38 -0.68
CA ALA A 177 -11.34 24.85 -0.30
C ALA A 177 -10.66 23.93 0.73
N PRO A 178 -10.63 22.59 0.55
CA PRO A 178 -10.17 21.66 1.57
C PRO A 178 -8.72 21.89 2.03
N ARG A 179 -7.89 22.60 1.26
CA ARG A 179 -6.51 22.94 1.61
C ARG A 179 -6.40 24.12 2.59
N TYR A 180 -7.43 24.97 2.68
CA TYR A 180 -7.48 26.11 3.59
C TYR A 180 -8.51 25.84 4.69
N ARG A 181 -8.04 25.73 5.93
CA ARG A 181 -8.84 25.37 7.11
C ARG A 181 -8.63 26.39 8.23
N PRO A 182 -9.12 27.64 8.08
CA PRO A 182 -9.06 28.63 9.14
C PRO A 182 -9.86 28.17 10.36
N GLN A 183 -9.33 28.42 11.55
CA GLN A 183 -9.95 28.01 12.81
C GLN A 183 -11.10 28.93 13.23
N HIS A 184 -11.00 30.21 12.85
CA HIS A 184 -11.90 31.27 13.26
C HIS A 184 -12.98 31.54 12.20
N THR A 185 -14.18 31.94 12.66
CA THR A 185 -15.37 32.08 11.79
C THR A 185 -15.31 33.31 10.89
N ALA A 186 -14.66 34.39 11.33
CA ALA A 186 -14.58 35.63 10.57
C ALA A 186 -13.80 35.43 9.26
N GLU A 187 -12.72 34.67 9.31
CA GLU A 187 -11.84 34.33 8.19
C GLU A 187 -12.54 33.36 7.25
N GLN A 188 -13.37 32.45 7.79
CA GLN A 188 -14.22 31.59 6.98
C GLN A 188 -15.22 32.41 6.15
N GLN A 189 -15.88 33.39 6.77
CA GLN A 189 -16.85 34.27 6.11
C GLN A 189 -16.18 35.21 5.12
N ALA A 190 -15.10 35.88 5.52
CA ALA A 190 -14.34 36.78 4.65
C ALA A 190 -13.88 36.08 3.36
N MET A 191 -13.39 34.85 3.49
CA MET A 191 -12.97 34.02 2.36
C MET A 191 -14.13 33.72 1.38
N GLN A 192 -15.32 33.41 1.90
CA GLN A 192 -16.52 33.18 1.09
C GLN A 192 -16.98 34.48 0.41
N GLU A 193 -16.99 35.60 1.13
CA GLU A 193 -17.37 36.91 0.61
C GLU A 193 -16.43 37.38 -0.50
N VAL A 194 -15.12 37.26 -0.29
CA VAL A 194 -14.10 37.63 -1.30
C VAL A 194 -14.26 36.77 -2.56
N TRP A 195 -14.58 35.49 -2.42
CA TRP A 195 -14.89 34.64 -3.57
C TRP A 195 -16.16 35.10 -4.31
N LEU A 196 -17.24 35.40 -3.60
CA LEU A 196 -18.50 35.86 -4.19
C LEU A 196 -18.36 37.23 -4.89
N GLN A 197 -17.47 38.09 -4.40
CA GLN A 197 -17.18 39.40 -4.99
C GLN A 197 -16.22 39.33 -6.20
N ARG A 198 -15.68 38.14 -6.52
CA ARG A 198 -14.77 37.94 -7.64
C ARG A 198 -15.52 37.93 -8.98
N LEU A 199 -15.78 39.12 -9.51
CA LEU A 199 -16.52 39.31 -10.78
C LEU A 199 -15.67 39.03 -12.03
N ASP A 200 -14.35 39.24 -11.96
CA ASP A 200 -13.46 38.98 -13.09
C ASP A 200 -13.02 37.49 -13.11
N PRO A 201 -13.37 36.72 -14.17
CA PRO A 201 -12.97 35.32 -14.31
C PRO A 201 -11.44 35.08 -14.26
N CYS A 202 -10.63 36.04 -14.70
CA CYS A 202 -9.16 35.99 -14.56
C CYS A 202 -8.62 37.07 -13.64
N ALA A 203 -9.34 37.41 -12.56
CA ALA A 203 -8.75 38.22 -11.49
C ALA A 203 -7.43 37.61 -11.00
N SER A 204 -6.59 38.44 -10.39
CA SER A 204 -5.29 38.03 -9.87
C SER A 204 -5.38 36.86 -8.89
N TRP A 205 -4.26 36.16 -8.77
CA TRP A 205 -4.03 35.10 -7.79
C TRP A 205 -3.02 35.60 -6.75
N TRP A 206 -2.87 34.86 -5.67
CA TRP A 206 -2.05 35.22 -4.54
C TRP A 206 -1.02 34.12 -4.29
N ARG A 207 0.26 34.51 -4.18
CA ARG A 207 1.39 33.62 -3.92
C ARG A 207 2.01 33.91 -2.55
N SER A 208 2.09 32.92 -1.67
CA SER A 208 2.78 33.08 -0.39
C SER A 208 4.30 33.26 -0.58
N SER A 209 4.93 34.11 0.21
CA SER A 209 6.38 34.41 0.19
C SER A 209 7.32 33.31 0.73
N ALA A 210 6.83 32.09 0.99
CA ALA A 210 7.65 30.95 1.42
C ALA A 210 8.69 30.53 0.34
N GLU A 211 9.74 29.78 0.73
CA GLU A 211 10.75 29.18 -0.18
C GLU A 211 10.10 28.70 -1.50
N VAL A 212 10.77 28.89 -2.65
CA VAL A 212 10.19 28.64 -3.99
C VAL A 212 9.49 27.27 -4.09
N ASP A 213 10.07 26.23 -3.49
CA ASP A 213 9.54 24.85 -3.46
C ASP A 213 8.34 24.62 -2.51
N LYS A 214 8.03 25.59 -1.65
CA LYS A 214 6.89 25.56 -0.70
C LYS A 214 5.90 26.68 -0.94
N SER A 215 6.09 27.50 -1.98
CA SER A 215 5.18 28.58 -2.31
C SER A 215 3.77 28.04 -2.61
N VAL A 216 2.75 28.63 -2.00
CA VAL A 216 1.36 28.26 -2.24
C VAL A 216 0.68 29.35 -3.05
N LEU A 217 -0.03 28.91 -4.09
CA LEU A 217 -0.84 29.76 -4.95
C LEU A 217 -2.32 29.60 -4.58
N TYR A 218 -3.07 30.70 -4.55
CA TYR A 218 -4.50 30.65 -4.25
C TYR A 218 -5.26 31.76 -5.00
N PRO A 219 -6.52 31.55 -5.42
CA PRO A 219 -7.26 32.54 -6.22
C PRO A 219 -7.75 33.75 -5.42
N VAL A 220 -7.59 33.76 -4.10
CA VAL A 220 -7.98 34.86 -3.21
C VAL A 220 -6.93 34.97 -2.09
N PRO A 221 -6.78 36.14 -1.45
CA PRO A 221 -5.81 36.31 -0.37
C PRO A 221 -6.21 35.45 0.83
N LEU A 222 -5.22 34.84 1.49
CA LEU A 222 -5.39 34.04 2.70
C LEU A 222 -4.83 34.82 3.89
N PRO A 223 -5.67 35.47 4.72
CA PRO A 223 -5.22 36.40 5.76
C PRO A 223 -4.39 35.74 6.87
N ASP A 224 -4.65 34.45 7.18
CA ASP A 224 -3.93 33.71 8.23
C ASP A 224 -2.57 33.16 7.80
N TRP A 225 -2.18 33.38 6.55
CA TRP A 225 -0.97 32.81 5.97
C TRP A 225 0.14 33.84 5.86
N ALA A 226 1.36 33.38 5.60
CA ALA A 226 2.51 34.26 5.35
C ALA A 226 2.17 35.29 4.26
N PRO A 227 2.76 36.50 4.31
CA PRO A 227 2.46 37.59 3.38
C PRO A 227 2.42 37.08 1.94
N MET A 228 1.28 37.33 1.29
CA MET A 228 1.02 36.89 -0.07
C MET A 228 1.21 38.04 -1.05
N GLN A 229 1.83 37.75 -2.18
CA GLN A 229 1.99 38.66 -3.30
C GLN A 229 0.91 38.39 -4.34
N GLU A 230 0.26 39.45 -4.81
CA GLU A 230 -0.64 39.40 -5.95
C GLU A 230 0.15 39.11 -7.25
N ILE A 231 -0.32 38.14 -8.03
CA ILE A 231 0.24 37.75 -9.33
C ILE A 231 -0.86 37.62 -10.39
N PRO A 232 -0.58 37.89 -11.67
CA PRO A 232 -1.57 37.71 -12.74
C PRO A 232 -2.03 36.25 -12.88
N ALA A 233 -3.29 36.05 -13.27
CA ALA A 233 -3.84 34.70 -13.49
C ALA A 233 -3.03 33.90 -14.52
N GLN A 234 -2.53 34.53 -15.58
CA GLN A 234 -1.71 33.86 -16.59
C GLN A 234 -0.39 33.32 -16.03
N GLU A 235 0.20 34.01 -15.05
CA GLU A 235 1.39 33.52 -14.34
C GLU A 235 1.02 32.34 -13.42
N ALA A 236 -0.07 32.49 -12.66
CA ALA A 236 -0.52 31.47 -11.71
C ALA A 236 -0.96 30.15 -12.38
N LEU A 237 -1.50 30.22 -13.59
CA LEU A 237 -1.97 29.06 -14.36
C LEU A 237 -0.89 28.43 -15.22
N ARG A 238 0.34 28.95 -15.22
CA ARG A 238 1.46 28.35 -15.96
C ARG A 238 1.78 26.96 -15.41
N LEU A 239 1.86 25.97 -16.29
CA LEU A 239 2.30 24.63 -15.92
C LEU A 239 3.78 24.67 -15.54
N VAL A 240 4.08 24.36 -14.28
CA VAL A 240 5.44 24.09 -13.81
C VAL A 240 5.49 22.63 -13.40
N LEU A 241 6.15 21.81 -14.20
CA LEU A 241 6.40 20.41 -13.85
C LEU A 241 7.44 20.37 -12.72
N PRO A 242 7.23 19.58 -11.66
CA PRO A 242 8.25 19.36 -10.64
C PRO A 242 9.54 18.95 -11.32
N ALA A 243 10.67 19.52 -10.87
CA ALA A 243 11.97 18.98 -11.23
C ALA A 243 11.93 17.47 -10.98
N ALA A 244 12.38 16.68 -11.95
CA ALA A 244 12.38 15.23 -11.79
C ALA A 244 13.23 14.89 -10.56
N HIS A 245 12.60 14.64 -9.40
CA HIS A 245 13.32 14.09 -8.28
C HIS A 245 13.94 12.79 -8.77
N PRO A 246 15.26 12.62 -8.63
CA PRO A 246 15.90 11.40 -9.06
C PRO A 246 15.13 10.24 -8.44
N GLN A 247 14.64 9.35 -9.30
CA GLN A 247 13.98 8.14 -8.86
C GLN A 247 14.96 7.44 -7.91
N PRO A 248 14.54 7.08 -6.68
CA PRO A 248 15.47 6.49 -5.74
C PRO A 248 16.09 5.27 -6.39
N SER A 249 17.41 5.15 -6.30
CA SER A 249 18.16 4.09 -6.95
C SER A 249 17.65 2.72 -6.48
N ALA A 250 17.94 1.66 -7.25
CA ALA A 250 17.60 0.30 -6.80
C ALA A 250 18.17 -0.02 -5.41
N GLN A 251 19.34 0.56 -5.10
CA GLN A 251 20.02 0.44 -3.82
C GLN A 251 19.27 1.19 -2.70
N GLU A 252 18.82 2.42 -2.94
CA GLU A 252 18.03 3.20 -1.97
C GLU A 252 16.68 2.53 -1.67
N ARG A 253 16.02 1.98 -2.70
CA ARG A 253 14.78 1.20 -2.49
C ARG A 253 15.03 -0.05 -1.66
N ALA A 254 16.13 -0.75 -1.92
CA ALA A 254 16.50 -1.94 -1.16
C ALA A 254 16.78 -1.59 0.31
N LEU A 255 17.52 -0.50 0.56
CA LEU A 255 17.80 0.02 1.90
C LEU A 255 16.51 0.45 2.63
N ALA A 256 15.61 1.15 1.96
CA ALA A 256 14.32 1.56 2.52
C ALA A 256 13.46 0.35 2.92
N LEU A 257 13.35 -0.66 2.05
CA LEU A 257 12.65 -1.91 2.35
C LEU A 257 13.30 -2.67 3.51
N GLN A 258 14.64 -2.67 3.58
CA GLN A 258 15.37 -3.30 4.68
C GLN A 258 15.10 -2.60 6.02
N ARG A 259 15.10 -1.26 6.04
CA ARG A 259 14.75 -0.45 7.22
C ARG A 259 13.31 -0.71 7.67
N GLU A 260 12.37 -0.72 6.75
CA GLU A 260 10.95 -0.97 7.05
C GLU A 260 10.75 -2.36 7.70
N ARG A 261 11.37 -3.40 7.13
CA ARG A 261 11.35 -4.76 7.70
C ARG A 261 11.95 -4.81 9.09
N LEU A 262 13.07 -4.12 9.30
CA LEU A 262 13.76 -4.08 10.59
C LEU A 262 12.93 -3.35 11.65
N GLN A 263 12.33 -2.21 11.30
CA GLN A 263 11.39 -1.48 12.16
C GLN A 263 10.17 -2.32 12.53
N HIS A 264 9.59 -3.05 11.57
CA HIS A 264 8.48 -3.97 11.83
C HIS A 264 8.89 -5.07 12.81
N ARG A 265 10.07 -5.67 12.63
CA ARG A 265 10.63 -6.69 13.54
C ARG A 265 10.84 -6.15 14.95
N ILE A 266 11.42 -4.95 15.09
CA ILE A 266 11.59 -4.26 16.38
C ILE A 266 10.24 -4.07 17.07
N ARG A 267 9.23 -3.57 16.36
CA ARG A 267 7.87 -3.42 16.92
C ARG A 267 7.29 -4.74 17.42
N HIS A 268 7.48 -5.83 16.69
CA HIS A 268 7.01 -7.16 17.12
C HIS A 268 7.74 -7.63 18.38
N MET A 269 9.06 -7.53 18.43
CA MET A 269 9.86 -7.92 19.60
C MET A 269 9.49 -7.11 20.85
N ARG A 270 9.25 -5.80 20.71
CA ARG A 270 8.76 -4.96 21.83
C ARG A 270 7.38 -5.41 22.33
N ARG A 271 6.48 -5.81 21.43
CA ARG A 271 5.16 -6.36 21.81
C ARG A 271 5.28 -7.71 22.51
N ASP A 272 6.16 -8.58 22.03
CA ASP A 272 6.41 -9.87 22.69
C ASP A 272 7.03 -9.70 24.07
N MET A 273 7.93 -8.71 24.24
CA MET A 273 8.50 -8.35 25.54
C MET A 273 7.41 -7.89 26.52
N ALA A 274 6.46 -7.07 26.06
CA ALA A 274 5.35 -6.56 26.87
C ALA A 274 4.31 -7.61 27.26
N ARG A 275 4.35 -8.82 26.68
CA ARG A 275 3.45 -9.95 27.08
C ARG A 275 3.93 -10.67 28.34
N TRP A 276 5.20 -10.55 28.67
CA TRP A 276 5.78 -11.20 29.84
C TRP A 276 5.72 -10.25 31.03
N GLU A 277 5.17 -10.73 32.13
CA GLU A 277 5.32 -10.05 33.43
C GLU A 277 6.78 -10.13 33.90
N ASP A 278 7.17 -9.22 34.79
CA ASP A 278 8.48 -9.27 35.45
C ASP A 278 8.69 -10.66 36.12
N PRO A 279 9.82 -11.33 35.88
CA PRO A 279 10.15 -12.59 36.55
C PRO A 279 10.03 -12.53 38.07
N GLU A 280 10.30 -11.39 38.69
CA GLU A 280 10.16 -11.20 40.14
C GLU A 280 8.70 -11.24 40.58
N VAL A 281 7.76 -10.68 39.81
CA VAL A 281 6.32 -10.75 40.16
C VAL A 281 5.84 -12.21 40.22
N TYR A 282 6.25 -13.04 39.25
CA TYR A 282 5.96 -14.47 39.27
C TYR A 282 6.62 -15.19 40.46
N ARG A 283 7.86 -14.79 40.83
CA ARG A 283 8.52 -15.34 42.03
C ARG A 283 7.77 -14.96 43.29
N THR A 284 7.37 -13.69 43.41
CA THR A 284 6.65 -13.18 44.56
C THR A 284 5.35 -13.96 44.78
N GLN A 285 4.57 -14.16 43.70
CA GLN A 285 3.32 -14.93 43.73
C GLN A 285 3.56 -16.40 44.12
N ALA A 286 4.58 -17.05 43.56
CA ALA A 286 4.88 -18.43 43.89
C ALA A 286 5.27 -18.63 45.36
N TYR A 287 6.16 -17.80 45.89
CA TYR A 287 6.58 -17.89 47.29
C TYR A 287 5.44 -17.58 48.27
N ALA A 288 4.60 -16.61 47.93
CA ALA A 288 3.41 -16.31 48.71
C ALA A 288 2.43 -17.50 48.75
N LEU A 289 2.27 -18.23 47.65
CA LEU A 289 1.48 -19.47 47.64
C LEU A 289 2.16 -20.63 48.39
N PHE A 290 3.48 -20.76 48.36
CA PHE A 290 4.21 -21.77 49.15
C PHE A 290 4.13 -21.51 50.66
N ALA A 291 3.91 -20.27 51.08
CA ALA A 291 3.72 -19.91 52.49
C ALA A 291 2.35 -20.37 53.05
N LEU A 292 1.41 -20.78 52.20
CA LEU A 292 0.11 -21.31 52.58
C LEU A 292 0.13 -22.86 52.66
N PRO A 293 -0.72 -23.49 53.48
CA PRO A 293 -0.91 -24.93 53.47
C PRO A 293 -1.37 -25.43 52.09
N ASP A 294 -0.82 -26.55 51.63
CA ASP A 294 -1.20 -27.11 50.33
C ASP A 294 -2.63 -27.64 50.38
N THR A 295 -3.55 -26.85 49.83
CA THR A 295 -4.97 -27.12 49.81
C THR A 295 -5.49 -26.90 48.40
N MET A 296 -6.65 -27.47 48.09
CA MET A 296 -7.31 -27.20 46.81
C MET A 296 -7.99 -25.83 46.89
N ALA A 297 -7.72 -24.98 45.91
CA ALA A 297 -8.40 -23.69 45.82
C ALA A 297 -9.89 -23.90 45.54
N SER A 298 -10.74 -23.30 46.38
CA SER A 298 -12.19 -23.19 46.16
C SER A 298 -12.56 -21.92 45.40
N ASP A 299 -11.85 -20.84 45.69
CA ASP A 299 -12.10 -19.50 45.14
C ASP A 299 -11.17 -19.19 43.97
N THR A 300 -11.45 -18.08 43.28
CA THR A 300 -10.64 -17.58 42.15
C THR A 300 -9.52 -16.65 42.59
N GLN A 301 -9.49 -16.26 43.86
CA GLN A 301 -8.46 -15.40 44.45
C GLN A 301 -8.17 -15.82 45.89
N ILE A 302 -6.92 -15.64 46.31
CA ILE A 302 -6.50 -15.87 47.69
C ILE A 302 -5.58 -14.76 48.16
N SER A 303 -5.70 -14.37 49.43
CA SER A 303 -4.77 -13.44 50.07
C SER A 303 -3.67 -14.23 50.76
N ALA A 304 -2.42 -13.92 50.41
CA ALA A 304 -1.23 -14.58 50.93
C ALA A 304 -0.22 -13.54 51.44
N PRO A 305 0.65 -13.87 52.40
CA PRO A 305 1.68 -12.94 52.87
C PRO A 305 2.63 -12.53 51.75
N ASP A 306 2.84 -11.22 51.59
CA ASP A 306 3.88 -10.70 50.71
C ASP A 306 5.22 -10.67 51.45
N HIS A 307 6.10 -11.63 51.15
CA HIS A 307 7.44 -11.70 51.73
C HIS A 307 8.39 -10.61 51.21
N THR A 308 8.01 -9.84 50.18
CA THR A 308 8.80 -8.72 49.67
C THR A 308 8.45 -7.40 50.36
N SER A 309 7.35 -7.36 51.12
CA SER A 309 6.89 -6.18 51.85
C SER A 309 7.43 -6.15 53.27
N ALA A 310 8.25 -5.13 53.59
CA ALA A 310 8.74 -4.89 54.94
C ALA A 310 7.62 -4.58 55.96
N ALA A 311 6.42 -4.22 55.48
CA ALA A 311 5.26 -3.90 56.31
C ALA A 311 4.31 -5.10 56.52
N GLY A 312 4.62 -6.28 55.98
CA GLY A 312 3.81 -7.49 56.15
C GLY A 312 2.45 -7.45 55.46
N THR A 313 2.35 -6.73 54.33
CA THR A 313 1.10 -6.62 53.56
C THR A 313 0.67 -7.95 52.96
N LEU A 314 -0.63 -8.14 52.75
CA LEU A 314 -1.18 -9.29 52.05
C LEU A 314 -1.21 -9.04 50.54
N LEU A 315 -0.66 -9.97 49.76
CA LEU A 315 -0.75 -10.00 48.31
C LEU A 315 -2.00 -10.79 47.90
N THR A 316 -2.82 -10.23 47.01
CA THR A 316 -3.95 -10.95 46.43
C THR A 316 -3.49 -11.66 45.15
N ILE A 317 -3.65 -12.98 45.10
CA ILE A 317 -3.16 -13.85 44.02
C ILE A 317 -4.34 -14.54 43.38
N ALA A 318 -4.41 -14.50 42.04
CA ALA A 318 -5.39 -15.27 41.30
C ALA A 318 -5.05 -16.76 41.35
N VAL A 319 -6.01 -17.59 41.76
CA VAL A 319 -5.86 -19.04 41.86
C VAL A 319 -6.93 -19.73 41.00
N THR A 320 -6.61 -20.94 40.52
CA THR A 320 -7.55 -21.72 39.71
C THR A 320 -8.31 -22.69 40.61
N PRO A 321 -9.65 -22.61 40.68
CA PRO A 321 -10.44 -23.56 41.46
C PRO A 321 -10.15 -25.01 41.04
N GLY A 322 -10.06 -25.91 42.01
CA GLY A 322 -9.79 -27.32 41.77
C GLY A 322 -8.32 -27.69 41.52
N LYS A 323 -7.39 -26.72 41.61
CA LYS A 323 -5.94 -27.00 41.65
C LYS A 323 -5.37 -26.81 43.05
N PHE A 324 -4.34 -27.58 43.36
CA PHE A 324 -3.55 -27.42 44.59
C PHE A 324 -2.70 -26.15 44.53
N LEU A 325 -2.64 -25.43 45.65
CA LEU A 325 -1.91 -24.16 45.74
C LEU A 325 -0.41 -24.33 45.41
N HIS A 326 0.22 -25.41 45.88
CA HIS A 326 1.64 -25.66 45.61
C HIS A 326 1.88 -26.04 44.14
N GLN A 327 0.93 -26.71 43.49
CA GLN A 327 0.99 -26.98 42.06
C GLN A 327 0.94 -25.67 41.24
N GLN A 328 0.09 -24.73 41.65
CA GLN A 328 0.00 -23.40 41.04
C GLN A 328 1.27 -22.57 41.31
N ALA A 329 1.87 -22.68 42.51
CA ALA A 329 3.14 -22.04 42.85
C ALA A 329 4.31 -22.55 41.98
N GLN A 330 4.39 -23.87 41.75
CA GLN A 330 5.37 -24.47 40.84
C GLN A 330 5.18 -23.98 39.40
N TRP A 331 3.94 -23.81 38.94
CA TRP A 331 3.65 -23.22 37.64
C TRP A 331 4.16 -21.78 37.55
N TYR A 332 3.95 -20.96 38.58
CA TYR A 332 4.49 -19.60 38.64
C TYR A 332 6.03 -19.57 38.62
N MET A 333 6.69 -20.50 39.33
CA MET A 333 8.15 -20.68 39.24
C MET A 333 8.63 -20.98 37.82
N GLN A 334 7.92 -21.87 37.11
CA GLN A 334 8.22 -22.18 35.71
C GLN A 334 7.98 -20.96 34.81
N GLN A 335 6.93 -20.16 35.05
CA GLN A 335 6.71 -18.91 34.32
C GLN A 335 7.81 -17.88 34.58
N ALA A 336 8.30 -17.74 35.82
CA ALA A 336 9.42 -16.87 36.15
C ALA A 336 10.68 -17.23 35.34
N GLN A 337 11.03 -18.52 35.28
CA GLN A 337 12.17 -19.00 34.49
C GLN A 337 11.98 -18.80 32.98
N ARG A 338 10.75 -18.94 32.48
CA ARG A 338 10.43 -18.69 31.06
C ARG A 338 10.50 -17.20 30.73
N SER A 339 9.89 -16.34 31.56
CA SER A 339 9.95 -14.89 31.43
C SER A 339 11.39 -14.41 31.44
N GLN A 340 12.20 -14.85 32.40
CA GLN A 340 13.60 -14.45 32.50
C GLN A 340 14.43 -14.82 31.26
N ARG A 341 14.23 -16.03 30.72
CA ARG A 341 14.90 -16.47 29.48
C ARG A 341 14.42 -15.66 28.27
N ALA A 342 13.10 -15.50 28.13
CA ALA A 342 12.50 -14.78 27.03
C ALA A 342 12.92 -13.30 27.01
N GLN A 343 12.87 -12.62 28.16
CA GLN A 343 13.29 -11.22 28.28
C GLN A 343 14.77 -11.06 27.90
N ARG A 344 15.68 -11.89 28.43
CA ARG A 344 17.11 -11.83 28.07
C ARG A 344 17.35 -11.97 26.56
N GLU A 345 16.74 -12.97 25.93
CA GLU A 345 16.91 -13.24 24.50
C GLU A 345 16.30 -12.13 23.64
N ILE A 346 15.10 -11.65 24.00
CA ILE A 346 14.42 -10.56 23.29
C ILE A 346 15.20 -9.25 23.42
N THR A 347 15.67 -8.88 24.62
CA THR A 347 16.45 -7.67 24.86
C THR A 347 17.74 -7.66 24.04
N SER A 348 18.49 -8.77 24.03
CA SER A 348 19.71 -8.89 23.23
C SER A 348 19.43 -8.69 21.74
N ARG A 349 18.42 -9.38 21.18
CA ARG A 349 18.02 -9.22 19.78
C ARG A 349 17.49 -7.84 19.44
N LEU A 350 16.80 -7.20 20.37
CA LEU A 350 16.28 -5.84 20.22
C LEU A 350 17.43 -4.85 20.07
N GLN A 351 18.42 -4.92 20.96
CA GLN A 351 19.62 -4.07 20.92
C GLN A 351 20.40 -4.24 19.61
N GLU A 352 20.57 -5.48 19.13
CA GLU A 352 21.22 -5.75 17.85
C GLU A 352 20.46 -5.14 16.66
N ALA A 353 19.13 -5.30 16.65
CA ALA A 353 18.28 -4.76 15.59
C ALA A 353 18.24 -3.23 15.60
N GLU A 354 18.20 -2.59 16.76
CA GLU A 354 18.23 -1.14 16.91
C GLU A 354 19.58 -0.55 16.45
N LYS A 355 20.70 -1.16 16.86
CA LYS A 355 22.05 -0.77 16.36
C LYS A 355 22.18 -0.93 14.84
N LEU A 356 21.58 -1.97 14.25
CA LEU A 356 21.57 -2.13 12.81
C LEU A 356 20.73 -1.03 12.12
N LEU A 357 19.59 -0.66 12.69
CA LEU A 357 18.74 0.40 12.16
C LEU A 357 19.45 1.77 12.19
N GLU A 358 20.15 2.06 13.29
CA GLU A 358 20.94 3.28 13.46
C GLU A 358 22.08 3.38 12.44
N ARG A 359 22.83 2.28 12.22
CA ARG A 359 23.86 2.21 11.17
C ARG A 359 23.29 2.48 9.78
N LEU A 360 22.14 1.89 9.46
CA LEU A 360 21.46 2.10 8.17
C LEU A 360 20.93 3.53 7.99
N ALA A 361 20.62 4.23 9.09
CA ALA A 361 20.22 5.63 9.05
C ALA A 361 21.44 6.57 8.91
N GLY A 362 22.56 6.26 9.58
CA GLY A 362 23.80 7.06 9.50
C GLY A 362 24.53 6.96 8.16
N SER A 363 24.36 5.86 7.42
CA SER A 363 24.92 5.72 6.06
C SER A 363 24.32 6.67 5.02
N GLU A 364 23.24 7.39 5.34
CA GLU A 364 22.67 8.44 4.48
C GLU A 364 23.39 9.79 4.65
N SER A 365 24.23 9.97 5.69
CA SER A 365 24.89 11.25 5.99
C SER A 365 26.29 11.42 5.41
N TYR A 366 26.84 10.42 4.72
CA TYR A 366 28.17 10.50 4.10
C TYR A 366 28.12 10.01 2.65
N ALA A 367 27.62 10.85 1.76
CA ALA A 367 27.88 10.73 0.34
C ALA A 367 28.63 12.00 -0.13
N PRO A 368 29.97 12.02 -0.10
CA PRO A 368 30.70 12.93 -0.96
C PRO A 368 30.61 12.41 -2.39
N SER A 369 30.20 13.28 -3.29
CA SER A 369 30.36 13.16 -4.73
C SER A 369 31.86 13.11 -5.09
N VAL A 370 32.35 11.97 -5.61
CA VAL A 370 33.57 11.93 -6.43
C VAL A 370 33.49 10.82 -7.49
N ASP A 371 33.84 11.24 -8.71
CA ASP A 371 34.06 10.46 -9.93
C ASP A 371 35.06 9.29 -9.80
N GLY A 372 34.80 8.25 -10.59
CA GLY A 372 35.79 7.51 -11.37
C GLY A 372 36.87 6.71 -10.64
N SER A 373 36.67 5.39 -10.49
CA SER A 373 37.60 4.37 -10.99
C SER A 373 37.03 2.96 -10.75
N ALA A 374 37.14 2.12 -11.78
CA ALA A 374 36.70 0.74 -11.80
C ALA A 374 37.56 -0.17 -10.92
N THR A 375 36.97 -1.24 -10.35
CA THR A 375 37.37 -2.63 -10.66
C THR A 375 36.47 -3.67 -9.95
N HIS A 376 35.89 -4.53 -10.77
CA HIS A 376 35.49 -5.93 -10.57
C HIS A 376 34.97 -6.42 -9.20
N THR A 377 33.69 -6.79 -9.16
CA THR A 377 33.28 -8.21 -9.23
C THR A 377 31.76 -8.30 -9.40
N SER A 378 31.33 -8.84 -10.55
CA SER A 378 29.98 -9.37 -10.74
C SER A 378 30.06 -10.90 -10.66
N PRO A 379 28.96 -11.59 -10.32
CA PRO A 379 28.23 -12.17 -11.44
C PRO A 379 26.70 -11.95 -11.39
N THR A 380 26.24 -11.51 -12.56
CA THR A 380 24.97 -11.84 -13.22
C THR A 380 23.67 -11.32 -12.63
N SER A 381 23.39 -10.08 -13.05
CA SER A 381 22.06 -9.63 -13.41
C SER A 381 21.40 -10.55 -14.46
N ARG A 382 20.08 -10.68 -14.38
CA ARG A 382 19.24 -10.85 -15.56
C ARG A 382 18.06 -9.89 -15.45
N ASN A 383 17.97 -9.00 -16.44
CA ASN A 383 17.05 -7.87 -16.59
C ASN A 383 15.57 -8.27 -16.49
N PRO A 384 14.68 -7.37 -16.00
CA PRO A 384 13.24 -7.51 -16.20
C PRO A 384 12.87 -6.95 -17.58
N ALA A 385 12.68 -7.85 -18.55
CA ALA A 385 11.97 -7.51 -19.78
C ALA A 385 10.45 -7.47 -19.51
N LYS A 386 9.77 -6.55 -20.19
CA LYS A 386 8.33 -6.28 -20.11
C LYS A 386 7.46 -7.47 -20.55
N LYS A 387 6.29 -7.54 -19.91
CA LYS A 387 4.99 -8.10 -20.36
C LYS A 387 4.84 -9.63 -20.49
N GLY A 388 3.83 -10.13 -19.76
CA GLY A 388 3.21 -11.43 -19.93
C GLY A 388 2.81 -11.99 -18.56
N LYS A 389 1.53 -12.29 -18.34
CA LYS A 389 1.11 -13.16 -17.21
C LYS A 389 1.98 -14.43 -17.26
N PRO A 390 2.60 -14.88 -16.15
CA PRO A 390 3.07 -16.24 -16.03
C PRO A 390 2.13 -16.99 -15.09
N GLU A 391 1.25 -17.78 -15.67
CA GLU A 391 0.94 -19.08 -15.07
C GLU A 391 2.26 -19.88 -14.98
N ASP A 392 2.41 -20.61 -13.87
CA ASP A 392 3.49 -21.55 -13.54
C ASP A 392 4.93 -21.07 -13.26
N ALA A 393 5.20 -20.88 -11.96
CA ALA A 393 6.51 -21.23 -11.40
C ALA A 393 6.50 -22.73 -11.12
N THR A 394 7.27 -23.51 -11.88
CA THR A 394 7.39 -24.97 -11.74
C THR A 394 8.18 -25.31 -10.47
N PHE A 395 7.64 -26.18 -9.62
CA PHE A 395 8.36 -26.72 -8.45
C PHE A 395 9.59 -27.53 -8.89
N SER A 396 10.58 -27.70 -8.01
CA SER A 396 11.56 -28.76 -8.24
C SER A 396 10.85 -30.11 -8.24
N GLN A 397 11.23 -31.00 -9.15
CA GLN A 397 10.60 -32.30 -9.28
C GLN A 397 11.60 -33.41 -9.60
N THR A 398 11.28 -34.62 -9.17
CA THR A 398 11.95 -35.87 -9.58
C THR A 398 10.94 -37.01 -9.59
N VAL A 399 11.31 -38.15 -10.16
CA VAL A 399 10.51 -39.37 -10.15
C VAL A 399 11.31 -40.47 -9.46
N ILE A 400 10.69 -41.14 -8.48
CA ILE A 400 11.27 -42.26 -7.73
C ILE A 400 10.32 -43.44 -7.86
N ASP A 401 10.75 -44.51 -8.52
CA ASP A 401 9.95 -45.72 -8.77
C ASP A 401 8.53 -45.43 -9.28
N GLY A 402 8.41 -44.47 -10.21
CA GLY A 402 7.14 -44.05 -10.80
C GLY A 402 6.35 -43.01 -10.00
N PHE A 403 6.76 -42.68 -8.77
CA PHE A 403 6.13 -41.63 -7.97
C PHE A 403 6.76 -40.26 -8.25
N THR A 404 5.93 -39.26 -8.54
CA THR A 404 6.41 -37.88 -8.68
C THR A 404 6.62 -37.25 -7.32
N VAL A 405 7.82 -36.75 -7.06
CA VAL A 405 8.20 -36.03 -5.84
C VAL A 405 8.49 -34.58 -6.19
N LEU A 406 7.85 -33.65 -5.49
CA LEU A 406 7.94 -32.21 -5.71
C LEU A 406 8.47 -31.50 -4.45
N TRP A 407 9.24 -30.43 -4.58
CA TRP A 407 9.59 -29.57 -3.44
C TRP A 407 9.71 -28.10 -3.79
N GLY A 408 9.39 -27.24 -2.82
CA GLY A 408 9.53 -25.79 -2.95
C GLY A 408 10.93 -25.32 -2.60
N LYS A 409 11.46 -24.33 -3.34
CA LYS A 409 12.80 -23.75 -3.08
C LYS A 409 12.77 -22.61 -2.07
N ASN A 410 11.59 -22.08 -1.77
CA ASN A 410 11.41 -20.96 -0.86
C ASN A 410 10.03 -21.03 -0.16
N ALA A 411 9.85 -20.18 0.84
CA ALA A 411 8.67 -20.14 1.69
C ALA A 411 7.34 -19.94 0.91
N ARG A 412 7.34 -19.18 -0.21
CA ARG A 412 6.14 -18.98 -1.05
C ARG A 412 5.83 -20.19 -1.91
N GLU A 413 6.86 -20.86 -2.44
CA GLU A 413 6.71 -22.11 -3.18
C GLU A 413 6.26 -23.25 -2.27
N ASN A 414 6.81 -23.37 -1.07
CA ASN A 414 6.35 -24.33 -0.06
C ASN A 414 4.85 -24.16 0.21
N ASP A 415 4.42 -22.91 0.38
CA ASP A 415 3.03 -22.54 0.61
C ASP A 415 2.11 -22.92 -0.56
N ARG A 416 2.52 -22.57 -1.79
CA ARG A 416 1.79 -22.91 -3.02
C ARG A 416 1.75 -24.43 -3.24
N LEU A 417 2.87 -25.11 -3.02
CA LEU A 417 2.99 -26.55 -3.18
C LEU A 417 2.02 -27.27 -2.23
N THR A 418 2.06 -26.90 -0.95
CA THR A 418 1.29 -27.59 0.11
C THR A 418 -0.21 -27.32 0.01
N PHE A 419 -0.62 -26.08 -0.29
CA PHE A 419 -2.02 -25.66 -0.14
C PHE A 419 -2.75 -25.35 -1.45
N ARG A 420 -2.05 -25.32 -2.59
CA ARG A 420 -2.68 -25.05 -3.89
C ARG A 420 -2.41 -26.14 -4.92
N ALA A 421 -1.20 -26.71 -4.93
CA ALA A 421 -0.83 -27.72 -5.92
C ALA A 421 -1.09 -29.15 -5.43
N ALA A 422 -0.80 -29.45 -4.17
CA ALA A 422 -0.95 -30.78 -3.58
C ALA A 422 -2.44 -31.16 -3.42
N LYS A 423 -2.75 -32.45 -3.61
CA LYS A 423 -4.06 -33.03 -3.28
C LYS A 423 -4.08 -33.41 -1.81
N SER A 424 -5.28 -33.51 -1.23
CA SER A 424 -5.47 -33.79 0.21
C SER A 424 -4.87 -35.13 0.66
N TRP A 425 -4.76 -36.09 -0.25
CA TRP A 425 -4.18 -37.42 -0.04
C TRP A 425 -2.71 -37.54 -0.48
N ASP A 426 -2.06 -36.48 -0.96
CA ASP A 426 -0.62 -36.54 -1.21
C ASP A 426 0.14 -36.59 0.13
N LEU A 427 1.34 -37.18 0.14
CA LEU A 427 2.18 -37.26 1.34
C LEU A 427 3.12 -36.05 1.39
N TRP A 428 3.13 -35.39 2.53
CA TRP A 428 3.96 -34.23 2.85
C TRP A 428 5.08 -34.62 3.78
N PHE A 429 6.29 -34.11 3.54
CA PHE A 429 7.49 -34.39 4.33
C PHE A 429 8.20 -33.08 4.71
N HIS A 430 8.75 -33.05 5.91
CA HIS A 430 9.60 -31.96 6.38
C HIS A 430 10.54 -32.43 7.50
N ILE A 431 11.72 -31.84 7.57
CA ILE A 431 12.68 -32.14 8.64
C ILE A 431 12.11 -31.72 10.01
N GLN A 432 12.30 -32.55 11.04
CA GLN A 432 11.83 -32.21 12.38
C GLN A 432 12.63 -31.03 12.95
N ASP A 433 11.93 -30.08 13.59
CA ASP A 433 12.48 -28.95 14.37
C ASP A 433 13.48 -28.00 13.66
N LEU A 434 13.67 -28.15 12.35
CA LEU A 434 14.60 -27.36 11.55
C LEU A 434 13.91 -26.74 10.33
N GLY A 435 14.44 -25.64 9.81
CA GLY A 435 13.92 -25.05 8.58
C GLY A 435 14.27 -25.91 7.35
N GLY A 436 13.28 -26.18 6.50
CA GLY A 436 13.52 -26.92 5.25
C GLY A 436 12.47 -26.70 4.18
N SER A 437 12.69 -27.35 3.04
CA SER A 437 11.73 -27.38 1.94
C SER A 437 10.53 -28.26 2.30
N HIS A 438 9.33 -27.87 1.86
CA HIS A 438 8.20 -28.79 1.90
C HIS A 438 8.35 -29.74 0.73
N VAL A 439 8.39 -31.04 1.00
CA VAL A 439 8.48 -32.07 -0.03
C VAL A 439 7.14 -32.80 -0.10
N VAL A 440 6.62 -33.01 -1.31
CA VAL A 440 5.33 -33.68 -1.55
C VAL A 440 5.53 -34.84 -2.51
N LEU A 441 5.17 -36.05 -2.07
CA LEU A 441 5.06 -37.23 -2.91
C LEU A 441 3.61 -37.35 -3.41
N ARG A 442 3.45 -37.33 -4.73
CA ARG A 442 2.15 -37.43 -5.39
C ARG A 442 1.63 -38.85 -5.37
N ARG A 443 0.37 -39.01 -4.96
CA ARG A 443 -0.37 -40.26 -5.06
C ARG A 443 -1.55 -40.09 -5.98
N GLU A 444 -1.86 -41.14 -6.75
CA GLU A 444 -3.03 -41.15 -7.62
C GLU A 444 -4.31 -41.01 -6.78
N ASN A 445 -4.38 -41.74 -5.66
CA ASN A 445 -5.46 -41.67 -4.68
C ASN A 445 -4.95 -42.03 -3.26
N SER A 446 -5.84 -41.94 -2.26
CA SER A 446 -5.49 -42.21 -0.85
C SER A 446 -5.13 -43.68 -0.55
N GLN A 447 -5.51 -44.62 -1.42
CA GLN A 447 -5.26 -46.05 -1.28
C GLN A 447 -4.00 -46.51 -2.03
N THR A 448 -3.36 -45.63 -2.82
CA THR A 448 -2.12 -45.97 -3.53
C THR A 448 -1.03 -46.32 -2.49
N PRO A 449 -0.57 -47.59 -2.43
CA PRO A 449 0.47 -47.98 -1.49
C PRO A 449 1.80 -47.38 -1.94
N VAL A 450 2.55 -46.81 -0.99
CA VAL A 450 3.88 -46.26 -1.26
C VAL A 450 4.91 -47.21 -0.64
N PRO A 451 5.79 -47.83 -1.44
CA PRO A 451 6.84 -48.69 -0.90
C PRO A 451 7.76 -47.93 0.06
N GLU A 452 8.19 -48.59 1.13
CA GLU A 452 9.10 -48.03 2.13
C GLU A 452 10.40 -47.43 1.52
N PRO A 453 11.03 -48.04 0.50
CA PRO A 453 12.19 -47.42 -0.17
C PRO A 453 11.90 -46.04 -0.78
N VAL A 454 10.70 -45.83 -1.33
CA VAL A 454 10.27 -44.57 -1.93
C VAL A 454 10.00 -43.52 -0.85
N LEU A 455 9.40 -43.92 0.28
CA LEU A 455 9.21 -43.05 1.45
C LEU A 455 10.58 -42.60 2.00
N ALA A 456 11.51 -43.53 2.19
CA ALA A 456 12.85 -43.23 2.67
C ALA A 456 13.62 -42.31 1.70
N ALA A 457 13.54 -42.56 0.39
CA ALA A 457 14.16 -41.71 -0.62
C ALA A 457 13.57 -40.29 -0.65
N THR A 458 12.26 -40.15 -0.48
CA THR A 458 11.58 -38.85 -0.40
C THR A 458 11.97 -38.09 0.87
N ALA A 459 12.05 -38.79 2.01
CA ALA A 459 12.54 -38.23 3.25
C ALA A 459 14.01 -37.77 3.14
N ARG A 460 14.87 -38.50 2.43
CA ARG A 460 16.24 -38.06 2.14
C ARG A 460 16.28 -36.73 1.38
N ILE A 461 15.37 -36.52 0.41
CA ILE A 461 15.25 -35.24 -0.29
C ILE A 461 14.88 -34.13 0.70
N ALA A 462 13.94 -34.37 1.63
CA ALA A 462 13.59 -33.39 2.66
C ALA A 462 14.78 -33.03 3.56
N LEU A 463 15.60 -34.02 3.94
CA LEU A 463 16.84 -33.80 4.69
C LEU A 463 17.89 -33.03 3.87
N GLN A 464 18.08 -33.35 2.59
CA GLN A 464 19.02 -32.67 1.70
C GLN A 464 18.63 -31.21 1.44
N GLN A 465 17.33 -30.96 1.29
CA GLN A 465 16.76 -29.64 1.01
C GLN A 465 16.39 -28.87 2.31
N SER A 466 17.05 -29.22 3.43
CA SER A 466 16.91 -28.57 4.72
C SER A 466 18.14 -27.76 5.11
N GLN A 467 18.00 -26.94 6.15
CA GLN A 467 19.11 -26.22 6.78
C GLN A 467 20.00 -27.11 7.66
N SER A 468 19.64 -28.39 7.86
CA SER A 468 20.45 -29.31 8.65
C SER A 468 21.85 -29.46 8.04
N ARG A 469 22.89 -29.54 8.86
CA ARG A 469 24.25 -29.93 8.43
C ARG A 469 24.60 -31.36 8.82
N ALA A 470 23.71 -32.04 9.54
CA ALA A 470 23.94 -33.40 10.01
C ALA A 470 23.87 -34.43 8.88
N ILE A 471 24.64 -35.52 9.03
CA ILE A 471 24.64 -36.66 8.09
C ILE A 471 23.34 -37.46 8.20
N SER A 472 22.69 -37.44 9.37
CA SER A 472 21.39 -38.10 9.61
C SER A 472 20.39 -37.13 10.22
N GLY A 473 19.10 -37.30 9.96
CA GLY A 473 18.03 -36.55 10.61
C GLY A 473 16.70 -37.29 10.61
N GLU A 474 15.81 -36.86 11.51
CA GLU A 474 14.41 -37.31 11.58
C GLU A 474 13.55 -36.45 10.64
N VAL A 475 12.80 -37.10 9.77
CA VAL A 475 11.88 -36.45 8.84
C VAL A 475 10.46 -36.89 9.16
N ASP A 476 9.61 -35.91 9.44
CA ASP A 476 8.19 -36.13 9.68
C ASP A 476 7.45 -36.17 8.36
N TRP A 477 6.50 -37.08 8.26
CA TRP A 477 5.61 -37.15 7.12
C TRP A 477 4.17 -37.48 7.52
N THR A 478 3.23 -36.91 6.77
CA THR A 478 1.79 -37.12 6.94
C THR A 478 1.06 -36.76 5.65
N GLU A 479 -0.24 -37.01 5.58
CA GLU A 479 -1.03 -36.56 4.44
C GLU A 479 -1.31 -35.05 4.51
N ILE A 480 -1.40 -34.40 3.34
CA ILE A 480 -1.62 -32.96 3.23
C ILE A 480 -2.87 -32.49 3.99
N ARG A 481 -3.94 -33.30 4.07
CA ARG A 481 -5.15 -32.96 4.86
C ARG A 481 -4.91 -32.81 6.36
N HIS A 482 -3.79 -33.29 6.87
CA HIS A 482 -3.38 -33.11 8.26
C HIS A 482 -2.42 -31.93 8.46
N VAL A 483 -2.03 -31.25 7.38
CA VAL A 483 -1.18 -30.06 7.39
C VAL A 483 -2.06 -28.81 7.30
N GLN A 484 -1.87 -27.88 8.24
CA GLN A 484 -2.60 -26.63 8.31
C GLN A 484 -1.65 -25.45 8.34
N ARG A 485 -2.09 -24.31 7.79
CA ARG A 485 -1.35 -23.05 7.93
C ARG A 485 -1.27 -22.68 9.41
N LYS A 486 -0.09 -22.34 9.89
CA LYS A 486 0.05 -21.82 11.24
C LYS A 486 -0.71 -20.49 11.33
N SER A 487 -1.66 -20.39 12.25
CA SER A 487 -2.43 -19.15 12.44
C SER A 487 -1.49 -17.98 12.77
N GLY A 488 -1.58 -16.89 12.01
CA GLY A 488 -0.67 -15.75 12.11
C GLY A 488 0.76 -15.98 11.60
N GLY A 489 1.05 -17.14 10.99
CA GLY A 489 2.35 -17.48 10.42
C GLY A 489 2.59 -16.89 9.03
N GLY A 490 3.85 -16.69 8.67
CA GLY A 490 4.25 -16.30 7.31
C GLY A 490 4.05 -17.44 6.29
N PRO A 491 4.15 -17.16 4.97
CA PRO A 491 4.05 -18.20 3.93
C PRO A 491 4.96 -19.39 4.23
N GLY A 492 4.45 -20.62 4.07
CA GLY A 492 5.20 -21.85 4.33
C GLY A 492 5.31 -22.25 5.81
N GLN A 493 4.81 -21.45 6.76
CA GLN A 493 4.71 -21.88 8.16
C GLN A 493 3.47 -22.74 8.39
N VAL A 494 3.68 -23.96 8.88
CA VAL A 494 2.61 -24.96 9.03
C VAL A 494 2.61 -25.59 10.43
N THR A 495 1.44 -26.11 10.79
CA THR A 495 1.22 -27.02 11.92
C THR A 495 0.63 -28.30 11.36
N TYR A 496 1.10 -29.46 11.81
CA TYR A 496 0.65 -30.75 11.31
C TYR A 496 0.39 -31.73 12.47
N ARG A 497 -0.46 -32.71 12.22
CA ARG A 497 -0.90 -33.74 13.19
C ARG A 497 -0.92 -35.11 12.51
N HIS A 498 -1.03 -36.19 13.29
CA HIS A 498 -1.07 -37.56 12.77
C HIS A 498 0.10 -37.85 11.81
N PHE A 499 1.30 -37.50 12.22
CA PHE A 499 2.51 -37.74 11.45
C PHE A 499 3.26 -38.97 11.95
N GLN A 500 4.07 -39.53 11.07
CA GLN A 500 5.06 -40.54 11.39
C GLN A 500 6.44 -39.97 11.10
N SER A 501 7.46 -40.40 11.84
CA SER A 501 8.83 -39.95 11.66
C SER A 501 9.67 -41.09 11.10
N ILE A 502 10.56 -40.76 10.15
CA ILE A 502 11.53 -41.70 9.60
C ILE A 502 12.93 -41.10 9.70
N ARG A 503 13.86 -41.88 10.25
CA ARG A 503 15.26 -41.50 10.33
C ARG A 503 15.96 -41.83 9.02
N VAL A 504 16.56 -40.82 8.39
CA VAL A 504 17.29 -41.00 7.12
C VAL A 504 18.69 -40.42 7.19
N ARG A 505 19.58 -40.94 6.34
CA ARG A 505 20.96 -40.45 6.18
C ARG A 505 21.14 -39.82 4.81
N ARG A 506 22.02 -38.82 4.71
CA ARG A 506 22.47 -38.27 3.44
C ARG A 506 23.34 -39.29 2.72
N ASP A 507 23.03 -39.53 1.46
CA ASP A 507 23.94 -40.25 0.58
C ASP A 507 25.17 -39.36 0.35
N GLY A 508 26.37 -39.95 0.52
CA GLY A 508 27.66 -39.25 0.51
C GLY A 508 28.11 -38.77 -0.86
#